data_AF-A0A453AB26-F1
#
_entry.id   AF-A0A453AB26-F1
#
_cell.length_a   1.000
_cell.length_b   1.000
_cell.length_c   1.000
_cell.angle_alpha   90.00
_cell.angle_beta   90.00
_cell.angle_gamma   90.00
#
_symmetry.space_group_name_H-M   'P 1'
#
loop_
_entity.id
_entity.type
_entity.pdbx_description
1 polymer ?
#
loop_
_entity_poly.entity_id
_entity_poly.type
_entity_poly.pdbx_seq_one_letter_code
_entity_poly.pdbx_strand_id
1 'polypeptide(L)'
;MVSNIMQFMCVNYFTSDSECGTIVLLLSCRYGTWAICFTYGTMFAVRGLVAAGRTYDNSYPIRKACTFLLSKQQSTGGWGESYLSSHNEDYVDSHKPNVVNTSFAMLALIYAGQVERDPVPLFQAARQLINMQLETGEFPQQVTVSL
;
A
#
# COMPACT_ATOMS: atom_id res chain seq x y z
N MET A 1 -12.95 -15.98 14.82
CA MET A 1 -11.61 -16.57 15.03
C MET A 1 -10.55 -16.02 14.06
N VAL A 2 -10.91 -15.66 12.82
CA VAL A 2 -10.00 -15.03 11.83
C VAL A 2 -9.62 -13.58 12.15
N SER A 3 -10.49 -12.85 12.88
CA SER A 3 -10.26 -11.45 13.29
C SER A 3 -9.08 -11.27 14.25
N ASN A 4 -8.86 -12.23 15.17
CA ASN A 4 -7.86 -12.09 16.22
C ASN A 4 -6.44 -12.44 15.74
N ILE A 5 -6.31 -13.28 14.71
CA ILE A 5 -5.02 -13.68 14.14
C ILE A 5 -4.40 -12.53 13.32
N MET A 6 -5.21 -11.79 12.54
CA MET A 6 -4.71 -10.61 11.80
C MET A 6 -4.26 -9.49 12.75
N GLN A 7 -4.95 -9.32 13.88
CA GLN A 7 -4.59 -8.32 14.88
C GLN A 7 -3.28 -8.68 15.60
N PHE A 8 -3.00 -9.98 15.81
CA PHE A 8 -1.76 -10.44 16.43
C PHE A 8 -0.52 -10.27 15.54
N MET A 9 -0.68 -10.38 14.21
CA MET A 9 0.42 -10.17 13.26
C MET A 9 0.78 -8.70 13.03
N CYS A 10 -0.20 -7.78 13.03
CA CYS A 10 0.06 -6.35 12.85
C CYS A 10 0.78 -5.67 14.05
N VAL A 11 0.58 -6.19 15.26
CA VAL A 11 1.03 -5.52 16.50
C VAL A 11 2.47 -5.91 16.91
N ASN A 12 2.92 -7.13 16.60
CA ASN A 12 4.21 -7.63 17.13
C ASN A 12 5.44 -7.41 16.23
N TYR A 13 5.29 -6.94 14.99
CA TYR A 13 6.42 -6.85 14.04
C TYR A 13 6.93 -5.43 13.76
N PHE A 14 6.37 -4.41 14.40
CA PHE A 14 6.84 -3.02 14.27
C PHE A 14 7.86 -2.59 15.34
N THR A 15 8.22 -3.47 16.28
CA THR A 15 9.13 -3.17 17.39
C THR A 15 10.18 -4.26 17.61
N SER A 16 11.20 -4.32 16.75
CA SER A 16 12.60 -4.66 17.12
C SER A 16 13.44 -4.82 15.85
N ASP A 17 14.10 -3.75 15.42
CA ASP A 17 15.56 -3.78 15.24
C ASP A 17 16.04 -2.42 14.75
N SER A 18 16.91 -1.83 15.57
CA SER A 18 17.46 -0.49 15.43
C SER A 18 18.63 -0.40 14.43
N GLU A 19 18.91 -1.44 13.64
CA GLU A 19 20.11 -1.47 12.78
C GLU A 19 19.85 -1.78 11.30
N CYS A 20 18.62 -2.03 10.88
CA CYS A 20 18.31 -2.21 9.46
C CYS A 20 17.04 -1.42 9.10
N GLY A 21 17.19 -0.36 8.30
CA GLY A 21 16.11 0.56 7.92
C GLY A 21 14.95 -0.05 7.12
N THR A 22 14.95 -1.36 6.91
CA THR A 22 13.93 -2.11 6.17
C THR A 22 12.72 -2.36 7.07
N ILE A 23 11.55 -1.83 6.69
CA ILE A 23 10.27 -2.33 7.24
C ILE A 23 10.26 -3.84 6.99
N VAL A 24 10.15 -4.64 8.04
CA VAL A 24 9.86 -6.07 7.93
C VAL A 24 8.42 -6.21 7.43
N LEU A 25 8.25 -6.07 6.10
CA LEU A 25 7.23 -6.77 5.32
C LEU A 25 7.66 -8.22 5.04
N LEU A 26 8.86 -8.61 5.51
CA LEU A 26 9.56 -9.85 5.15
C LEU A 26 8.92 -11.15 5.64
N LEU A 27 7.82 -11.13 6.39
CA LEU A 27 7.11 -12.37 6.74
C LEU A 27 5.78 -12.58 5.99
N SER A 28 5.29 -11.59 5.25
CA SER A 28 4.12 -11.77 4.37
C SER A 28 4.50 -12.13 2.94
N CYS A 29 5.76 -11.92 2.55
CA CYS A 29 6.24 -12.15 1.18
C CYS A 29 6.67 -13.61 0.93
N ARG A 30 7.13 -14.35 1.96
CA ARG A 30 7.68 -15.71 1.77
C ARG A 30 6.66 -16.83 1.63
N TYR A 31 5.46 -16.66 2.16
CA TYR A 31 4.39 -17.64 2.05
C TYR A 31 3.11 -16.91 1.64
N GLY A 32 2.80 -16.99 0.35
CA GLY A 32 1.77 -16.20 -0.32
C GLY A 32 0.46 -16.10 0.46
N THR A 33 -0.03 -14.88 0.64
CA THR A 33 -1.29 -14.64 1.35
C THR A 33 -2.04 -13.46 0.69
N TRP A 34 -2.66 -13.77 -0.46
CA TRP A 34 -3.83 -13.13 -1.11
C TRP A 34 -3.72 -11.92 -2.06
N ALA A 35 -2.60 -11.20 -2.25
CA ALA A 35 -2.45 -10.19 -3.34
C ALA A 35 -0.99 -9.75 -3.61
N ILE A 36 -0.76 -8.99 -4.70
CA ILE A 36 0.53 -8.34 -5.05
C ILE A 36 0.88 -7.27 -3.99
N CYS A 37 2.15 -7.22 -3.61
CA CYS A 37 2.56 -7.43 -2.23
C CYS A 37 2.54 -6.17 -1.35
N PHE A 38 3.22 -5.11 -1.77
CA PHE A 38 3.55 -3.99 -0.87
C PHE A 38 2.38 -3.03 -0.69
N THR A 39 1.68 -2.67 -1.77
CA THR A 39 0.53 -1.75 -1.69
C THR A 39 -0.64 -2.35 -0.91
N TYR A 40 -0.93 -3.63 -1.15
CA TYR A 40 -1.95 -4.39 -0.43
C TYR A 40 -1.61 -4.56 1.06
N GLY A 41 -0.39 -5.04 1.36
CA GLY A 41 0.04 -5.27 2.73
C GLY A 41 0.04 -3.97 3.55
N THR A 42 0.50 -2.88 2.96
CA THR A 42 0.51 -1.56 3.61
C THR A 42 -0.90 -1.09 3.94
N MET A 43 -1.88 -1.27 3.04
CA MET A 43 -3.27 -0.88 3.28
C MET A 43 -3.86 -1.59 4.50
N PHE A 44 -3.69 -2.91 4.60
CA PHE A 44 -4.19 -3.67 5.75
C PHE A 44 -3.46 -3.33 7.05
N ALA A 45 -2.13 -3.15 6.99
CA ALA A 45 -1.34 -2.79 8.16
C ALA A 45 -1.76 -1.42 8.72
N VAL A 46 -1.89 -0.41 7.86
CA VAL A 46 -2.36 0.93 8.26
C VAL A 46 -3.77 0.84 8.83
N ARG A 47 -4.69 0.13 8.16
CA ARG A 47 -6.06 -0.04 8.65
C ARG A 47 -6.12 -0.71 10.03
N GLY A 48 -5.29 -1.74 10.25
CA GLY A 48 -5.19 -2.43 11.54
C GLY A 48 -4.65 -1.53 12.65
N LEU A 49 -3.62 -0.73 12.37
CA LEU A 49 -3.07 0.24 13.31
C LEU A 49 -4.09 1.32 13.64
N VAL A 50 -4.81 1.85 12.64
CA VAL A 50 -5.89 2.83 12.84
C VAL A 50 -7.01 2.26 13.69
N ALA A 51 -7.42 1.01 13.46
CA ALA A 51 -8.41 0.33 14.30
C ALA A 51 -7.94 0.15 15.76
N ALA A 52 -6.62 0.10 16.00
CA ALA A 52 -6.03 0.10 17.34
C ALA A 52 -5.83 1.51 17.94
N GLY A 53 -6.45 2.54 17.35
CA GLY A 53 -6.36 3.93 17.82
C GLY A 53 -5.05 4.64 17.47
N ARG A 54 -4.25 4.08 16.54
CA ARG A 54 -3.04 4.73 16.05
C ARG A 54 -3.38 5.74 14.95
N THR A 55 -2.74 6.89 14.99
CA THR A 55 -2.88 7.98 14.03
C THR A 55 -1.52 8.34 13.46
N TYR A 56 -1.50 9.16 12.41
CA TYR A 56 -0.25 9.67 11.86
C TYR A 56 0.65 10.31 12.93
N ASP A 57 0.08 11.09 13.84
CA ASP A 57 0.85 11.85 14.83
C ASP A 57 1.39 10.97 15.95
N ASN A 58 0.65 9.93 16.35
CA ASN A 58 1.03 9.08 17.48
C ASN A 58 1.78 7.79 17.09
N SER A 59 1.97 7.52 15.80
CA SER A 59 2.49 6.23 15.32
C SER A 59 3.56 6.39 14.24
N TYR A 60 4.81 6.09 14.62
CA TYR A 60 5.92 6.01 13.67
C TYR A 60 5.67 5.03 12.50
N PRO A 61 5.11 3.82 12.73
CA PRO A 61 4.71 2.89 11.66
C PRO A 61 3.83 3.51 10.57
N ILE A 62 2.82 4.29 10.96
CA ILE A 62 1.88 4.94 10.02
C ILE A 62 2.61 5.99 9.18
N ARG A 63 3.49 6.79 9.80
CA ARG A 63 4.30 7.77 9.06
C ARG A 63 5.20 7.10 8.04
N LYS A 64 5.88 6.03 8.44
CA LYS A 64 6.78 5.29 7.55
C LYS A 64 6.01 4.66 6.38
N ALA A 65 4.81 4.14 6.61
CA ALA A 65 3.92 3.64 5.57
C ALA A 65 3.50 4.75 4.58
N CYS A 66 3.12 5.93 5.08
CA CYS A 66 2.77 7.07 4.21
C CYS A 66 3.96 7.50 3.36
N THR A 67 5.13 7.70 3.98
CA THR A 67 6.36 8.08 3.26
C THR A 67 6.72 7.06 2.19
N PHE A 68 6.61 5.76 2.50
CA PHE A 68 6.85 4.69 1.53
C PHE A 68 5.89 4.81 0.33
N LEU A 69 4.58 4.89 0.57
CA LEU A 69 3.60 4.99 -0.52
C LEU A 69 3.81 6.24 -1.36
N LEU A 70 3.98 7.41 -0.74
CA LEU A 70 4.22 8.67 -1.44
C LEU A 70 5.50 8.62 -2.29
N SER A 71 6.56 7.97 -1.80
CA SER A 71 7.81 7.79 -2.55
C SER A 71 7.67 6.94 -3.82
N LYS A 72 6.61 6.12 -3.91
CA LYS A 72 6.35 5.19 -5.01
C LYS A 72 5.23 5.66 -5.93
N GLN A 73 4.67 6.85 -5.69
CA GLN A 73 3.68 7.44 -6.59
C GLN A 73 4.33 7.77 -7.93
N GLN A 74 3.74 7.28 -9.02
CA GLN A 74 4.20 7.58 -10.37
C GLN A 74 3.83 9.02 -10.76
N SER A 75 4.49 9.58 -11.78
CA SER A 75 4.21 10.93 -12.29
C SER A 75 2.77 11.13 -12.79
N THR A 76 2.08 10.04 -13.14
CA THR A 76 0.66 10.03 -13.51
C THR A 76 -0.27 10.25 -12.32
N GLY A 77 0.21 9.98 -11.09
CA GLY A 77 -0.56 9.99 -9.85
C GLY A 77 -0.96 8.61 -9.35
N GLY A 78 -0.73 7.54 -10.12
CA GLY A 78 -1.07 6.17 -9.74
C GLY A 78 0.08 5.40 -9.10
N TRP A 79 -0.22 4.16 -8.70
CA TRP A 79 0.74 3.17 -8.25
C TRP A 79 0.69 1.95 -9.15
N GLY A 80 1.84 1.35 -9.40
CA GLY A 80 1.98 0.14 -10.18
C GLY A 80 3.11 -0.71 -9.64
N GLU A 81 2.83 -1.96 -9.33
CA GLU A 81 3.76 -2.91 -8.73
C GLU A 81 3.85 -4.11 -9.66
N SER A 82 5.07 -4.53 -9.99
CA SER A 82 5.32 -5.76 -10.76
C SER A 82 5.23 -6.99 -9.86
N TYR A 83 4.87 -8.16 -10.40
CA TYR A 83 4.89 -9.42 -9.63
C TYR A 83 6.30 -9.78 -9.14
N LEU A 84 7.34 -9.28 -9.82
CA LEU A 84 8.72 -9.44 -9.40
C LEU A 84 8.96 -8.86 -8.00
N SER A 85 8.10 -7.95 -7.53
CA SER A 85 8.21 -7.41 -6.18
C SER A 85 8.09 -8.49 -5.11
N SER A 86 7.24 -9.50 -5.35
CA SER A 86 7.10 -10.65 -4.45
C SER A 86 8.30 -11.61 -4.52
N HIS A 87 8.94 -11.71 -5.68
CA HIS A 87 10.10 -12.59 -5.86
C HIS A 87 11.38 -11.97 -5.29
N ASN A 88 11.56 -10.67 -5.52
CA ASN A 88 12.77 -9.93 -5.17
C ASN A 88 12.75 -9.40 -3.73
N GLU A 89 11.64 -9.57 -3.00
CA GLU A 89 11.41 -8.99 -1.66
C GLU A 89 11.63 -7.45 -1.62
N ASP A 90 11.47 -6.77 -2.77
CA ASP A 90 11.66 -5.33 -2.94
C ASP A 90 10.59 -4.75 -3.85
N TYR A 91 10.23 -3.47 -3.68
CA TYR A 91 9.21 -2.83 -4.51
C TYR A 91 9.76 -2.58 -5.92
N VAL A 92 9.23 -3.31 -6.90
CA VAL A 92 9.56 -3.13 -8.33
C VAL A 92 8.42 -2.38 -9.00
N ASP A 93 8.70 -1.15 -9.43
CA ASP A 93 7.75 -0.33 -10.19
C ASP A 93 7.45 -1.00 -11.54
N SER A 94 6.15 -1.14 -11.85
CA SER A 94 5.70 -1.66 -13.15
C SER A 94 5.72 -0.61 -14.28
N HIS A 95 6.10 0.63 -13.98
CA HIS A 95 6.12 1.81 -14.87
C HIS A 95 4.77 2.19 -15.49
N LYS A 96 3.71 1.44 -15.18
CA LYS A 96 2.33 1.71 -15.58
C LYS A 96 1.46 1.74 -14.34
N PRO A 97 0.52 2.68 -14.22
CA PRO A 97 -0.38 2.71 -13.08
C PRO A 97 -1.36 1.54 -13.18
N ASN A 98 -1.56 0.85 -12.07
CA ASN A 98 -2.53 -0.22 -11.93
C ASN A 98 -3.70 0.26 -11.05
N VAL A 99 -4.93 0.03 -11.48
CA VAL A 99 -6.18 0.42 -10.83
C VAL A 99 -6.24 -0.12 -9.40
N VAL A 100 -5.91 -1.40 -9.21
CA VAL A 100 -5.98 -2.07 -7.90
C VAL A 100 -4.91 -1.54 -6.96
N ASN A 101 -3.66 -1.44 -7.41
CA ASN A 101 -2.56 -0.91 -6.60
C ASN A 101 -2.78 0.57 -6.24
N THR A 102 -3.26 1.37 -7.21
CA THR A 102 -3.62 2.77 -6.99
C THR A 102 -4.73 2.89 -5.95
N SER A 103 -5.75 2.04 -6.04
CA SER A 103 -6.86 2.02 -5.07
C SER A 103 -6.40 1.65 -3.66
N PHE A 104 -5.53 0.63 -3.51
CA PHE A 104 -5.01 0.25 -2.20
C PHE A 104 -4.10 1.31 -1.58
N ALA A 105 -3.19 1.89 -2.37
CA ALA A 105 -2.33 2.98 -1.90
C ALA A 105 -3.14 4.20 -1.48
N MET A 106 -4.15 4.58 -2.28
CA MET A 106 -5.05 5.69 -1.98
C MET A 106 -5.84 5.43 -0.69
N LEU A 107 -6.40 4.23 -0.50
CA LEU A 107 -7.11 3.87 0.73
C LEU A 107 -6.20 3.88 1.96
N ALA A 108 -4.98 3.37 1.84
CA ALA A 108 -4.00 3.38 2.94
C ALA A 108 -3.68 4.80 3.38
N LEU A 109 -3.45 5.72 2.43
CA LEU A 109 -3.19 7.13 2.71
C LEU A 109 -4.41 7.83 3.34
N ILE A 110 -5.63 7.52 2.88
CA ILE A 110 -6.86 8.04 3.48
C ILE A 110 -6.98 7.58 4.94
N TYR A 111 -6.82 6.28 5.21
CA TYR A 111 -6.88 5.75 6.58
C TYR A 111 -5.82 6.37 7.49
N ALA A 112 -4.64 6.68 6.95
CA ALA A 112 -3.58 7.32 7.70
C ALA A 112 -3.83 8.81 7.98
N GLY A 113 -4.90 9.43 7.46
CA GLY A 113 -5.15 10.87 7.61
C GLY A 113 -4.24 11.73 6.73
N GLN A 114 -3.89 11.24 5.53
CA GLN A 114 -3.07 12.01 4.59
C GLN A 114 -3.83 13.21 4.00
N VAL A 115 -5.17 13.15 3.93
CA VAL A 115 -6.01 14.22 3.35
C VAL A 115 -5.81 15.55 4.08
N GLU A 116 -5.76 15.51 5.41
CA GLU A 116 -5.60 16.67 6.27
C GLU A 116 -4.19 17.28 6.19
N ARG A 117 -3.23 16.51 5.67
CA ARG A 117 -1.81 16.92 5.57
C ARG A 117 -1.50 17.47 4.20
N ASP A 118 -1.75 16.67 3.18
CA ASP A 118 -1.57 17.03 1.78
C ASP A 118 -2.53 16.21 0.92
N PRO A 119 -3.62 16.82 0.42
CA PRO A 119 -4.59 16.14 -0.42
C PRO A 119 -4.12 15.97 -1.88
N VAL A 120 -3.04 16.64 -2.32
CA VAL A 120 -2.61 16.65 -3.73
C VAL A 120 -2.29 15.25 -4.26
N PRO A 121 -1.51 14.39 -3.55
CA PRO A 121 -1.28 13.00 -3.96
C PRO A 121 -2.57 12.21 -4.18
N LEU A 122 -3.57 12.42 -3.32
CA LEU A 122 -4.86 11.72 -3.39
C LEU A 122 -5.71 12.22 -4.55
N PHE A 123 -5.68 13.51 -4.86
CA PHE A 123 -6.37 14.07 -6.03
C PHE A 123 -5.76 13.58 -7.33
N GLN A 124 -4.44 13.47 -7.39
CA GLN A 124 -3.76 12.88 -8.56
C GLN A 124 -4.13 11.40 -8.72
N ALA A 125 -4.20 10.65 -7.62
CA ALA A 125 -4.66 9.25 -7.62
C ALA A 125 -6.11 9.12 -8.10
N ALA A 126 -7.01 9.96 -7.56
CA ALA A 126 -8.41 9.99 -7.96
C ALA A 126 -8.57 10.31 -9.45
N ARG A 127 -7.85 11.33 -9.94
CA ARG A 127 -7.82 11.67 -11.37
C ARG A 127 -7.33 10.49 -12.21
N GLN A 128 -6.29 9.80 -11.76
CA GLN A 128 -5.76 8.65 -12.47
C GLN A 128 -6.78 7.50 -12.53
N LEU A 129 -7.52 7.23 -11.45
CA LEU A 129 -8.61 6.24 -11.45
C LEU A 129 -9.74 6.65 -12.40
N ILE A 130 -10.20 7.91 -12.34
CA ILE A 130 -11.24 8.43 -13.25
C ILE A 130 -10.81 8.26 -14.71
N ASN A 131 -9.56 8.58 -15.03
CA ASN A 131 -9.01 8.45 -16.39
C ASN A 131 -8.90 7.00 -16.87
N MET A 132 -8.87 6.02 -15.96
CA MET A 132 -8.82 4.59 -16.31
C MET A 132 -10.21 3.96 -16.41
N GLN A 133 -11.27 4.66 -16.00
CA GLN A 133 -12.64 4.17 -16.08
C GLN A 133 -13.14 4.18 -17.53
N LEU A 134 -13.78 3.08 -17.95
CA LEU A 134 -14.41 2.96 -19.28
C LEU A 134 -15.75 3.70 -19.31
N GLU A 135 -16.25 3.99 -20.50
CA GLU A 135 -17.59 4.61 -20.69
C GLU A 135 -18.72 3.76 -20.07
N THR A 136 -18.52 2.45 -19.98
CA THR A 136 -19.44 1.51 -19.32
C THR A 136 -19.46 1.66 -17.79
N GLY A 137 -18.51 2.40 -17.22
CA GLY A 137 -18.29 2.52 -15.78
C GLY A 137 -17.37 1.44 -15.20
N GLU A 138 -17.00 0.42 -15.99
CA GLU A 138 -16.06 -0.62 -15.59
C GLU A 138 -14.60 -0.15 -15.67
N PHE A 139 -13.68 -0.97 -15.16
CA PHE A 139 -12.24 -0.77 -15.31
C PHE A 139 -11.63 -1.85 -16.19
N PRO A 140 -10.64 -1.52 -17.04
CA PRO A 140 -10.00 -2.50 -17.90
C PRO A 140 -9.25 -3.54 -17.06
N GLN A 141 -9.29 -4.80 -17.51
CA GLN A 141 -8.49 -5.85 -16.88
C GLN A 141 -7.00 -5.56 -17.12
N GLN A 142 -6.26 -5.36 -16.03
CA GLN A 142 -4.83 -5.12 -16.08
C GLN A 142 -4.10 -6.41 -15.68
N VAL A 143 -3.38 -6.98 -16.64
CA VAL A 143 -2.58 -8.19 -16.42
C VAL A 143 -1.35 -7.84 -15.61
N THR A 144 -1.00 -8.70 -14.67
CA THR A 144 0.29 -8.67 -14.02
C THR A 144 1.36 -8.89 -15.09
N VAL A 145 2.24 -7.91 -15.32
CA VAL A 145 3.23 -7.98 -16.41
C VAL A 145 4.26 -9.05 -16.07
N SER A 146 4.07 -10.27 -16.58
CA SER A 146 5.12 -11.28 -16.74
C SER A 146 6.02 -10.84 -17.89
N LEU A 147 7.26 -10.46 -17.61
CA LEU A 147 8.28 -10.41 -18.65
C LEU A 147 8.81 -11.82 -18.90
#